data_AF-A0A286T5T9-F1
#
_entry.id   AF-A0A286T5T9-F1
#
_cell.length_a   1.000
_cell.length_b   1.000
_cell.length_c   1.000
_cell.angle_alpha   90.00
_cell.angle_beta   90.00
_cell.angle_gamma   90.00
#
_symmetry.space_group_name_H-M   'P 1'
#
loop_
_entity.id
_entity.type
_entity.pdbx_description
1 polymer ?
#
loop_
_entity_poly.entity_id
_entity_poly.type
_entity_poly.pdbx_seq_one_letter_code
_entity_poly.pdbx_strand_id
1 'polypeptide(L)'
;VSTSGDDSKFPAHPVVVGQIHGPSKTEPLKIYYRKMPNHEYGSLFWNYEIYPQDIDQRKDIPIAIWGDPYLTKASADPVNGIKLGELFSYDVNIQNNIMTLTFVKHPGTSAAETKTFKTDLSKPYPGEPLDQGYKNAWM
;
A
#
# COMPACT_ATOMS: atom_id res chain seq x y z
N VAL A 1 -3.56 -9.26 -12.42
CA VAL A 1 -4.65 -8.35 -11.98
C VAL A 1 -5.82 -8.43 -12.96
N SER A 2 -7.02 -8.00 -12.58
CA SER A 2 -8.19 -8.03 -13.47
C SER A 2 -8.02 -7.10 -14.68
N THR A 3 -8.38 -7.58 -15.87
CA THR A 3 -8.46 -6.80 -17.11
C THR A 3 -9.84 -6.16 -17.33
N SER A 4 -10.80 -6.42 -16.44
CA SER A 4 -12.15 -5.87 -16.44
C SER A 4 -12.46 -5.15 -15.12
N GLY A 5 -13.44 -4.25 -15.14
CA GLY A 5 -13.83 -3.39 -14.02
C GLY A 5 -14.16 -1.97 -14.48
N ASP A 6 -14.82 -1.20 -13.62
CA ASP A 6 -14.98 0.25 -13.82
C ASP A 6 -13.68 0.95 -13.43
N ASP A 7 -12.86 1.33 -14.43
CA ASP A 7 -11.53 1.91 -14.19
C ASP A 7 -11.56 3.26 -13.45
N SER A 8 -12.73 3.89 -13.34
CA SER A 8 -12.91 5.12 -12.56
C SER A 8 -12.92 4.87 -11.05
N LYS A 9 -13.08 3.60 -10.63
CA LYS A 9 -13.15 3.20 -9.23
C LYS A 9 -11.79 2.70 -8.75
N PHE A 10 -11.33 3.23 -7.62
CA PHE A 10 -10.08 2.81 -6.98
C PHE A 10 -9.97 1.28 -6.77
N PRO A 11 -11.04 0.55 -6.38
CA PRO A 11 -10.99 -0.91 -6.23
C PRO A 11 -10.82 -1.70 -7.54
N ALA A 12 -10.83 -1.06 -8.71
CA ALA A 12 -10.64 -1.74 -9.99
C ALA A 12 -9.15 -1.89 -10.35
N HIS A 13 -8.78 -3.12 -10.73
CA HIS A 13 -7.44 -3.55 -11.16
C HIS A 13 -6.33 -3.75 -10.10
N PRO A 14 -6.50 -3.55 -8.78
CA PRO A 14 -5.47 -3.91 -7.82
C PRO A 14 -5.57 -5.38 -7.41
N VAL A 15 -4.51 -5.86 -6.78
CA VAL A 15 -4.48 -7.07 -5.96
C VAL A 15 -3.72 -6.75 -4.68
N VAL A 16 -4.24 -7.20 -3.53
CA VAL A 16 -3.50 -7.16 -2.26
C VAL A 16 -2.52 -8.33 -2.25
N VAL A 17 -1.23 -8.04 -2.04
CA VAL A 17 -0.16 -9.05 -2.02
C VAL A 17 0.36 -9.34 -0.61
N GLY A 18 0.07 -8.46 0.35
CA GLY A 18 0.40 -8.64 1.76
C GLY A 18 -0.42 -7.70 2.63
N GLN A 19 -0.71 -8.09 3.86
CA GLN A 19 -1.51 -7.29 4.78
C GLN A 19 -1.20 -7.61 6.24
N ILE A 20 -1.45 -6.64 7.11
CA ILE A 20 -1.68 -6.87 8.53
C ILE A 20 -3.16 -6.65 8.74
N HIS A 21 -3.89 -7.71 9.06
CA HIS A 21 -5.30 -7.60 9.41
C HIS A 21 -5.44 -7.37 10.91
N GLY A 22 -6.03 -6.24 11.27
CA GLY A 22 -6.13 -5.73 12.61
C GLY A 22 -7.49 -5.92 13.29
N PRO A 23 -7.62 -5.31 14.47
CA PRO A 23 -8.84 -5.36 15.29
C PRO A 23 -9.98 -4.61 14.62
N SER A 24 -11.22 -4.92 15.01
CA SER A 24 -12.42 -4.25 14.47
C SER A 24 -12.51 -4.24 12.94
N LYS A 25 -11.86 -5.20 12.27
CA LYS A 25 -11.78 -5.33 10.80
C LYS A 25 -11.10 -4.14 10.12
N THR A 26 -10.11 -3.53 10.76
CA THR A 26 -9.24 -2.55 10.11
C THR A 26 -7.90 -3.16 9.72
N GLU A 27 -7.20 -2.55 8.76
CA GLU A 27 -5.88 -3.01 8.33
C GLU A 27 -4.84 -1.88 8.38
N PRO A 28 -3.94 -1.86 9.38
CA PRO A 28 -2.84 -0.87 9.43
C PRO A 28 -1.87 -1.00 8.25
N LEU A 29 -1.94 -2.11 7.51
CA LEU A 29 -1.18 -2.33 6.29
C LEU A 29 -1.97 -3.16 5.29
N LYS A 30 -2.10 -2.64 4.07
CA LYS A 30 -2.42 -3.42 2.87
C LYS A 30 -1.44 -3.05 1.76
N ILE A 31 -0.66 -4.00 1.26
CA ILE A 31 0.29 -3.79 0.15
C ILE A 31 -0.42 -4.17 -1.15
N TYR A 32 -0.46 -3.24 -2.09
CA TYR A 32 -1.16 -3.38 -3.36
C TYR A 32 -0.21 -3.36 -4.54
N TYR A 33 -0.50 -4.20 -5.52
CA TYR A 33 -0.07 -4.02 -6.89
C TYR A 33 -1.29 -3.68 -7.76
N ARG A 34 -1.22 -2.58 -8.52
CA ARG A 34 -2.31 -2.15 -9.42
C ARG A 34 -1.75 -1.81 -10.79
N LYS A 35 -2.38 -2.30 -11.85
CA LYS A 35 -1.95 -2.02 -13.23
C LYS A 35 -3.18 -1.79 -14.09
N MET A 36 -3.22 -0.68 -14.84
CA MET A 36 -4.31 -0.46 -15.80
C MET A 36 -4.20 -1.44 -16.98
N PRO A 37 -5.33 -1.81 -17.62
CA PRO A 37 -5.33 -2.71 -18.76
C PRO A 37 -4.45 -2.23 -19.93
N ASN A 38 -4.33 -0.92 -20.14
CA ASN A 38 -3.59 -0.29 -21.24
C ASN A 38 -2.15 0.15 -20.90
N HIS A 39 -1.66 -0.12 -19.69
CA HIS A 39 -0.28 0.19 -19.30
C HIS A 39 0.63 -1.02 -19.47
N GLU A 40 1.93 -0.83 -19.61
CA GLU A 40 2.95 -1.87 -19.52
C GLU A 40 3.37 -2.08 -18.05
N TYR A 41 3.56 -1.00 -17.30
CA TYR A 41 3.95 -1.01 -15.90
C TYR A 41 2.76 -0.88 -14.95
N GLY A 42 2.85 -1.50 -13.78
CA GLY A 42 1.92 -1.31 -12.67
C GLY A 42 2.55 -0.53 -11.52
N SER A 43 1.71 0.04 -10.67
CA SER A 43 2.10 0.72 -9.44
C SER A 43 2.14 -0.26 -8.27
N LEU A 44 3.17 -0.13 -7.44
CA LEU A 44 3.26 -0.74 -6.12
C LEU A 44 3.07 0.36 -5.07
N PHE A 45 2.13 0.15 -4.16
CA PHE A 45 1.84 1.08 -3.07
C PHE A 45 1.35 0.30 -1.86
N TRP A 46 1.26 0.95 -0.72
CA TRP A 46 0.62 0.38 0.46
C TRP A 46 -0.38 1.37 1.04
N ASN A 47 -1.45 0.85 1.64
CA ASN A 47 -2.40 1.65 2.38
C ASN A 47 -2.15 1.51 3.86
N TYR A 48 -2.19 2.65 4.56
CA TYR A 48 -2.48 2.71 5.98
C TYR A 48 -3.97 2.99 6.15
N GLU A 49 -4.72 2.11 6.80
CA GLU A 49 -6.10 2.42 7.19
C GLU A 49 -6.10 3.06 8.58
N ILE A 50 -6.73 4.22 8.72
CA ILE A 50 -6.86 4.87 10.03
C ILE A 50 -7.71 4.03 10.97
N TYR A 51 -7.43 4.09 12.27
CA TYR A 51 -8.23 3.47 13.32
C TYR A 51 -9.03 4.52 14.10
N PRO A 52 -10.23 4.90 13.61
CA PRO A 52 -11.05 5.92 14.25
C PRO A 52 -11.91 5.38 15.38
N GLN A 53 -12.46 6.30 16.19
CA GLN A 53 -13.45 5.97 17.22
C GLN A 53 -14.72 5.36 16.62
N ASP A 54 -15.22 5.96 15.54
CA ASP A 54 -16.34 5.47 14.75
C ASP A 54 -15.78 4.72 13.53
N ILE A 55 -15.86 3.38 13.55
CA ILE A 55 -15.21 2.51 12.57
C ILE A 55 -15.74 2.71 11.15
N ASP A 56 -16.92 3.29 10.98
CA ASP A 56 -17.49 3.60 9.68
C ASP A 56 -16.83 4.83 9.04
N GLN A 57 -16.05 5.60 9.81
CA GLN A 57 -15.22 6.71 9.34
C GLN A 57 -13.82 6.28 8.92
N ARG A 58 -13.50 4.97 8.98
CA ARG A 58 -12.21 4.47 8.56
C ARG A 58 -12.00 4.76 7.08
N LYS A 59 -10.75 5.02 6.71
CA LYS A 59 -10.36 5.24 5.32
C LYS A 59 -8.93 4.78 5.12
N ASP A 60 -8.68 4.32 3.90
CA ASP A 60 -7.33 4.01 3.43
C ASP A 60 -6.60 5.28 2.99
N ILE A 61 -5.34 5.37 3.38
CA ILE A 61 -4.38 6.37 2.91
C ILE A 61 -3.37 5.65 2.05
N PRO A 62 -3.37 5.82 0.72
CA PRO A 62 -2.41 5.17 -0.15
C PRO A 62 -1.07 5.91 -0.16
N ILE A 63 0.02 5.17 -0.02
CA ILE A 63 1.40 5.66 -0.04
C ILE A 63 2.15 4.96 -1.17
N ALA A 64 2.59 5.75 -2.15
CA ALA A 64 3.29 5.26 -3.33
C ALA A 64 4.68 4.69 -2.97
N ILE A 65 4.99 3.50 -3.50
CA ILE A 65 6.35 2.93 -3.48
C ILE A 65 6.98 3.16 -4.85
N TRP A 66 6.39 2.60 -5.92
CA TRP A 66 6.75 2.89 -7.31
C TRP A 66 5.49 3.05 -8.15
N GLY A 67 5.51 3.98 -9.11
CA GLY A 67 4.31 4.42 -9.82
C GLY A 67 3.43 5.35 -8.98
N ASP A 68 2.13 5.30 -9.24
CA ASP A 68 1.08 6.12 -8.63
C ASP A 68 -0.13 5.25 -8.19
N PRO A 69 -0.59 5.31 -6.93
CA PRO A 69 -1.80 4.58 -6.49
C PRO A 69 -3.09 5.02 -7.22
N TYR A 70 -3.15 6.26 -7.70
CA TYR A 70 -4.34 6.88 -8.30
C TYR A 70 -4.38 6.77 -9.83
N LEU A 71 -3.63 5.84 -10.43
CA LEU A 71 -3.66 5.63 -11.88
C LEU A 71 -5.07 5.45 -12.42
N THR A 72 -5.26 6.02 -13.60
CA THR A 72 -6.41 5.82 -14.47
C THR A 72 -5.93 5.41 -15.85
N LYS A 73 -6.84 4.95 -16.73
CA LYS A 73 -6.51 4.68 -18.14
C LYS A 73 -5.96 5.90 -18.89
N ALA A 74 -6.31 7.11 -18.47
CA ALA A 74 -5.85 8.37 -19.07
C ALA A 74 -4.48 8.82 -18.54
N SER A 75 -4.03 8.25 -17.41
CA SER A 75 -2.69 8.51 -16.88
C SER A 75 -1.62 7.96 -17.82
N ALA A 76 -0.46 8.62 -17.85
CA ALA A 76 0.73 8.06 -18.49
C ALA A 76 1.12 6.73 -17.82
N ASP A 77 1.75 5.85 -18.60
CA ASP A 77 2.31 4.59 -18.10
C ASP A 77 3.36 4.89 -17.00
N PRO A 78 3.23 4.32 -15.78
CA PRO A 78 4.17 4.58 -14.68
C PRO A 78 5.51 3.88 -14.94
N VAL A 79 6.39 4.46 -15.75
CA VAL A 79 7.66 3.83 -16.18
C VAL A 79 8.61 3.45 -15.02
N ASN A 80 8.45 4.06 -13.85
CA ASN A 80 9.20 3.70 -12.64
C ASN A 80 8.59 2.51 -11.87
N GLY A 81 7.39 2.05 -12.26
CA GLY A 81 6.63 0.96 -11.68
C GLY A 81 7.20 -0.43 -11.97
N ILE A 82 6.35 -1.46 -11.86
CA ILE A 82 6.72 -2.88 -11.92
C ILE A 82 5.89 -3.58 -13.00
N LYS A 83 6.53 -4.27 -13.94
CA LYS A 83 5.83 -5.06 -14.97
C LYS A 83 5.23 -6.35 -14.39
N LEU A 84 4.23 -6.90 -15.07
CA LEU A 84 3.79 -8.26 -14.80
C LEU A 84 4.95 -9.24 -15.06
N GLY A 85 5.22 -10.12 -14.10
CA GLY A 85 6.34 -11.07 -14.16
C GLY A 85 7.69 -10.50 -13.68
N GLU A 86 7.78 -9.20 -13.40
CA GLU A 86 8.96 -8.60 -12.79
C GLU A 86 9.01 -8.89 -11.28
N LEU A 87 10.19 -9.26 -10.77
CA LEU A 87 10.39 -9.57 -9.36
C LEU A 87 10.60 -8.31 -8.52
N PHE A 88 9.88 -8.25 -7.41
CA PHE A 88 10.15 -7.39 -6.27
C PHE A 88 10.01 -8.20 -4.98
N SER A 89 10.57 -7.71 -3.88
CA SER A 89 10.38 -8.28 -2.55
C SER A 89 9.92 -7.22 -1.56
N TYR A 90 9.25 -7.65 -0.49
CA TYR A 90 8.93 -6.80 0.64
C TYR A 90 9.23 -7.51 1.96
N ASP A 91 9.59 -6.72 2.97
CA ASP A 91 9.73 -7.12 4.36
C ASP A 91 8.83 -6.24 5.22
N VAL A 92 8.10 -6.87 6.14
CA VAL A 92 7.21 -6.21 7.09
C VAL A 92 7.68 -6.59 8.49
N ASN A 93 8.31 -5.64 9.18
CA ASN A 93 8.86 -5.86 10.51
C ASN A 93 8.27 -4.85 11.49
N ILE A 94 7.67 -5.35 12.57
CA ILE A 94 7.17 -4.53 13.67
C ILE A 94 8.04 -4.78 14.90
N GLN A 95 8.63 -3.70 15.42
CA GLN A 95 9.35 -3.73 16.69
C GLN A 95 8.81 -2.62 17.59
N ASN A 96 8.38 -3.01 18.80
CA ASN A 96 7.57 -2.18 19.67
C ASN A 96 6.30 -1.71 18.93
N ASN A 97 6.20 -0.40 18.65
CA ASN A 97 5.09 0.18 17.88
C ASN A 97 5.50 0.65 16.48
N ILE A 98 6.75 0.45 16.08
CA ILE A 98 7.26 0.96 14.81
C ILE A 98 7.14 -0.14 13.77
N MET A 99 6.24 0.06 12.81
CA MET A 99 6.17 -0.71 11.59
C MET A 99 7.22 -0.18 10.61
N THR A 100 8.17 -1.04 10.24
CA THR A 100 9.14 -0.78 9.19
C THR A 100 8.79 -1.65 7.99
N LEU A 101 8.55 -0.99 6.86
CA LEU A 101 8.31 -1.64 5.57
C LEU A 101 9.55 -1.44 4.70
N THR A 102 10.11 -2.51 4.17
CA THR A 102 11.21 -2.44 3.21
C THR A 102 10.81 -3.09 1.91
N PHE A 103 10.89 -2.36 0.80
CA PHE A 103 10.59 -2.86 -0.54
C PHE A 103 11.86 -2.84 -1.37
N VAL A 104 12.08 -3.90 -2.15
CA VAL A 104 13.22 -4.00 -3.07
C VAL A 104 12.72 -4.36 -4.46
N LYS A 105 13.02 -3.51 -5.45
CA LYS A 105 12.82 -3.77 -6.87
C LYS A 105 14.08 -4.43 -7.43
N HIS A 106 13.94 -5.41 -8.34
CA HIS A 106 15.05 -6.18 -8.91
C HIS A 106 16.01 -6.82 -7.86
N PRO A 107 15.48 -7.53 -6.84
CA PRO A 107 16.30 -8.10 -5.78
C PRO A 107 17.35 -9.08 -6.33
N GLY A 108 18.54 -9.08 -5.73
CA GLY A 108 19.64 -9.97 -6.13
C GLY A 108 20.39 -9.55 -7.40
N THR A 109 20.11 -8.36 -7.93
CA THR A 109 20.78 -7.81 -9.12
C THR A 109 21.55 -6.54 -8.79
N SER A 110 22.43 -6.09 -9.69
CA SER A 110 23.10 -4.78 -9.58
C SER A 110 22.17 -3.58 -9.79
N ALA A 111 20.95 -3.82 -10.31
CA ALA A 111 19.92 -2.80 -10.51
C ALA A 111 18.93 -2.72 -9.33
N ALA A 112 19.26 -3.33 -8.18
CA ALA A 112 18.38 -3.35 -7.03
C ALA A 112 18.09 -1.93 -6.49
N GLU A 113 16.83 -1.58 -6.36
CA GLU A 113 16.38 -0.32 -5.75
C GLU A 113 15.62 -0.61 -4.46
N THR A 114 15.96 0.08 -3.36
CA THR A 114 15.33 -0.13 -2.06
C THR A 114 14.56 1.12 -1.61
N LYS A 115 13.34 0.92 -1.09
CA LYS A 115 12.56 1.95 -0.39
C LYS A 115 12.14 1.46 0.98
N THR A 116 12.27 2.34 1.98
CA THR A 116 11.92 2.03 3.36
C THR A 116 10.94 3.06 3.90
N PHE A 117 9.91 2.58 4.59
CA PHE A 117 8.90 3.39 5.27
C PHE A 117 8.87 3.03 6.75
N LYS A 118 8.63 4.02 7.59
CA LYS A 118 8.47 3.84 9.04
C LYS A 118 7.21 4.53 9.51
N THR A 119 6.36 3.79 10.21
CA THR A 119 5.12 4.29 10.78
C THR A 119 5.05 3.88 12.25
N ASP A 120 4.86 4.87 13.13
CA ASP A 120 4.58 4.62 14.54
C ASP A 120 3.09 4.29 14.68
N LEU A 121 2.78 2.99 14.73
CA LEU A 121 1.41 2.48 14.87
C LEU A 121 0.77 2.89 16.19
N SER A 122 1.52 3.43 17.17
CA SER A 122 0.93 3.88 18.43
C SER A 122 0.36 5.29 18.40
N LYS A 123 0.53 6.00 17.29
CA LYS A 123 0.12 7.40 17.12
C LYS A 123 -0.83 7.54 15.93
N PRO A 124 -1.64 8.61 15.91
CA PRO A 124 -2.36 9.00 14.71
C PRO A 124 -1.40 9.16 13.53
N TYR A 125 -1.81 8.70 12.35
CA TYR A 125 -1.10 8.96 11.11
C TYR A 125 -1.02 10.48 10.85
N PRO A 126 0.11 11.01 10.37
CA PRO A 126 0.25 12.44 10.14
C PRO A 126 -0.86 13.02 9.25
N GLY A 127 -1.54 14.06 9.75
CA GLY A 127 -2.64 14.71 9.03
C GLY A 127 -4.02 14.09 9.24
N GLU A 128 -4.13 13.07 10.08
CA GLU A 128 -5.37 12.30 10.26
C GLU A 128 -5.94 12.45 11.68
N PRO A 129 -6.76 13.47 11.94
CA PRO A 129 -7.24 13.78 13.29
C PRO A 129 -8.21 12.73 13.87
N LEU A 130 -8.81 11.90 13.02
CA LEU A 130 -9.71 10.83 13.44
C LEU A 130 -8.95 9.56 13.84
N ASP A 131 -7.70 9.40 13.40
CA ASP A 131 -6.92 8.21 13.71
C ASP A 131 -6.52 8.22 15.19
N GLN A 132 -6.82 7.14 15.91
CA GLN A 132 -6.40 6.96 17.31
C GLN A 132 -5.04 6.25 17.41
N GLY A 133 -4.54 5.76 16.28
CA GLY A 133 -3.45 4.78 16.26
C GLY A 133 -3.90 3.42 16.80
N TYR A 134 -3.07 2.42 16.56
CA TYR A 134 -3.33 1.02 16.84
C TYR A 134 -2.84 0.55 18.22
N LYS A 135 -2.23 1.40 19.05
CA LYS A 135 -1.62 1.00 20.33
C LYS A 135 -2.56 0.17 21.21
N ASN A 136 -3.81 0.62 21.32
CA ASN A 136 -4.81 0.01 22.20
C ASN A 136 -5.77 -0.90 21.45
N ALA A 137 -5.61 -1.06 20.13
CA ALA A 137 -6.53 -1.84 19.33
C ALA A 137 -6.34 -3.36 19.59
N TRP A 138 -5.12 -3.79 19.93
CA TRP A 138 -4.73 -5.20 20.02
C TRP A 138 -4.91 -5.83 21.42
N MET A 139 -5.41 -5.08 22.39
CA MET A 139 -5.72 -5.56 23.75
C MET A 139 -7.19 -5.94 23.86
#